data_AF-A0AAP0S453-F1
#
_entry.id   AF-A0AAP0S453-F1
#
_cell.length_a   1.000
_cell.length_b   1.000
_cell.length_c   1.000
_cell.angle_alpha   90.00
_cell.angle_beta   90.00
_cell.angle_gamma   90.00
#
_symmetry.space_group_name_H-M   'P 1'
#
loop_
_entity.id
_entity.type
_entity.pdbx_description
1 polymer ?
#
loop_
_entity_poly.entity_id
_entity_poly.type
_entity_poly.pdbx_seq_one_letter_code
_entity_poly.pdbx_strand_id
1 'polypeptide(L)'
;MEGCIQSIDRTGVDFVAFEDPKLVLPQSTQWHVFASFGTLKGGRADWLVEKFTELGANSVTPLLTERSPSISENCVDRLQRVILAAAKQCCPVKAIFCGFSRSYSCY
;
A
#
# COMPACT_ATOMS: atom_id res chain seq x y z
N MET A 1 10.06 -14.35 -9.93
CA MET A 1 11.09 -13.75 -10.80
C MET A 1 12.42 -14.16 -10.23
N GLU A 2 13.19 -14.90 -11.01
CA GLU A 2 14.53 -15.35 -10.59
C GLU A 2 15.57 -14.41 -11.20
N GLY A 3 16.61 -14.11 -10.44
CA GLY A 3 17.67 -13.21 -10.84
C GLY A 3 18.94 -13.48 -10.06
N CYS A 4 20.04 -12.96 -10.56
CA CYS A 4 21.36 -13.08 -9.97
C CYS A 4 21.89 -11.69 -9.62
N ILE A 5 22.45 -11.54 -8.42
CA ILE A 5 23.19 -10.35 -8.05
C ILE A 5 24.54 -10.40 -8.76
N GLN A 6 24.83 -9.41 -9.62
CA GLN A 6 26.12 -9.31 -10.31
C GLN A 6 27.17 -8.63 -9.44
N SER A 7 26.80 -7.55 -8.76
CA SER A 7 27.70 -6.75 -7.94
C SER A 7 26.95 -6.08 -6.79
N ILE A 8 27.67 -5.88 -5.69
CA ILE A 8 27.21 -5.13 -4.53
C ILE A 8 28.32 -4.15 -4.18
N ASP A 9 27.97 -2.88 -4.04
CA ASP A 9 28.88 -1.85 -3.55
C ASP A 9 28.20 -0.98 -2.47
N ARG A 10 28.84 0.12 -2.08
CA ARG A 10 28.30 1.02 -1.04
C ARG A 10 27.14 1.90 -1.55
N THR A 11 26.97 2.00 -2.86
CA THR A 11 25.97 2.83 -3.54
C THR A 11 24.75 2.04 -3.99
N GLY A 12 24.88 0.73 -4.20
CA GLY A 12 23.76 -0.08 -4.64
C GLY A 12 24.08 -1.55 -4.88
N VAL A 13 23.12 -2.19 -5.55
CA VAL A 13 23.14 -3.60 -5.94
C VAL A 13 22.75 -3.68 -7.41
N ASP A 14 23.61 -4.28 -8.22
CA ASP A 14 23.30 -4.61 -9.60
C ASP A 14 22.84 -6.06 -9.66
N PHE A 15 21.74 -6.30 -10.36
CA PHE A 15 21.20 -7.63 -10.56
C PHE A 15 20.73 -7.81 -11.99
N VAL A 16 20.79 -9.04 -12.46
CA VAL A 16 20.24 -9.44 -13.76
C VAL A 16 19.05 -10.34 -13.52
N ALA A 17 17.91 -9.95 -14.10
CA ALA A 17 16.74 -10.81 -14.20
C ALA A 17 16.97 -11.84 -15.31
N PHE A 18 16.68 -13.12 -15.02
CA PHE A 18 16.83 -14.19 -16.02
C PHE A 18 15.65 -14.27 -16.99
N GLU A 19 14.52 -13.64 -16.64
CA GLU A 19 13.32 -13.61 -17.45
C GLU A 19 12.87 -12.16 -17.67
N ASP A 20 12.22 -11.92 -18.81
CA ASP A 20 11.55 -10.66 -19.06
C ASP A 20 10.40 -10.41 -18.06
N PRO A 21 10.08 -9.14 -17.76
CA PRO A 21 8.94 -8.80 -16.92
C PRO A 21 7.64 -9.38 -17.48
N LYS A 22 6.99 -10.25 -16.70
CA LYS A 22 5.68 -10.82 -17.04
C LYS A 22 4.58 -9.99 -16.40
N LEU A 23 3.64 -9.49 -17.21
CA LEU A 23 2.41 -8.89 -16.71
C LEU A 23 1.48 -10.00 -16.20
N VAL A 24 1.24 -10.02 -14.90
CA VAL A 24 0.30 -10.96 -14.29
C VAL A 24 -1.01 -10.22 -14.07
N LEU A 25 -2.08 -10.70 -14.72
CA LEU A 25 -3.41 -10.16 -14.49
C LEU A 25 -3.90 -10.58 -13.08
N PRO A 26 -4.65 -9.71 -12.40
CA PRO A 26 -5.24 -10.07 -11.12
C PRO A 26 -6.18 -11.28 -11.28
N GLN A 27 -5.92 -12.37 -10.55
CA GLN A 27 -6.71 -13.60 -10.63
C GLN A 27 -7.94 -13.61 -9.72
N SER A 28 -8.13 -12.57 -8.90
CA SER A 28 -9.18 -12.48 -7.87
C SER A 28 -9.98 -11.17 -7.97
N THR A 29 -11.07 -11.11 -7.21
CA THR A 29 -11.99 -9.96 -7.16
C THR A 29 -11.28 -8.68 -6.73
N GLN A 30 -11.44 -7.61 -7.51
CA GLN A 30 -10.80 -6.33 -7.28
C GLN A 30 -11.59 -5.50 -6.27
N TRP A 31 -11.29 -5.62 -4.98
CA TRP A 31 -12.02 -4.89 -3.94
C TRP A 31 -11.42 -3.53 -3.67
N HIS A 32 -12.27 -2.51 -3.65
CA HIS A 32 -11.92 -1.15 -3.26
C HIS A 32 -12.41 -0.92 -1.82
N VAL A 33 -11.48 -0.70 -0.90
CA VAL A 33 -11.78 -0.54 0.52
C VAL A 33 -11.96 0.93 0.83
N PHE A 34 -13.13 1.28 1.35
CA PHE A 34 -13.41 2.59 1.91
C PHE A 34 -13.58 2.44 3.41
N ALA A 35 -12.77 3.14 4.20
CA ALA A 35 -12.80 3.02 5.65
C ALA A 35 -12.63 4.39 6.30
N SER A 36 -13.48 4.73 7.26
CA SER A 36 -13.42 6.02 7.95
C SER A 36 -12.34 6.04 9.02
N PHE A 37 -11.15 6.53 8.65
CA PHE A 37 -10.06 6.78 9.58
C PHE A 37 -9.18 7.92 9.10
N GLY A 38 -8.73 8.76 10.04
CA GLY A 38 -7.67 9.74 9.81
C GLY A 38 -6.35 9.23 10.39
N THR A 39 -6.10 9.54 11.66
CA THR A 39 -5.03 8.93 12.45
C THR A 39 -5.63 8.00 13.50
N LEU A 40 -5.07 6.80 13.65
CA LEU A 40 -5.45 5.88 14.73
C LEU A 40 -4.33 5.79 15.76
N LYS A 41 -4.67 5.90 17.04
CA LYS A 41 -3.71 5.79 18.15
C LYS A 41 -2.88 4.50 18.02
N GLY A 42 -1.58 4.62 18.31
CA GLY A 42 -0.65 3.49 18.36
C GLY A 42 -0.29 2.90 17.00
N GLY A 43 -0.35 3.68 15.91
CA GLY A 43 0.04 3.19 14.58
C GLY A 43 -0.98 2.23 13.95
N ARG A 44 -2.19 2.10 14.50
CA ARG A 44 -3.21 1.16 14.00
C ARG A 44 -3.67 1.44 12.56
N ALA A 45 -3.48 2.66 12.06
CA ALA A 45 -3.76 2.98 10.66
C ALA A 45 -2.78 2.24 9.73
N ASP A 46 -1.52 2.12 10.14
CA ASP A 46 -0.49 1.42 9.39
C ASP A 46 -0.82 -0.09 9.38
N TRP A 47 -1.16 -0.66 10.54
CA TRP A 47 -1.63 -2.05 10.64
C TRP A 47 -2.86 -2.33 9.78
N LEU A 48 -3.85 -1.43 9.78
CA LEU A 48 -5.08 -1.61 8.99
C LEU A 48 -4.77 -1.66 7.49
N VAL A 49 -3.91 -0.74 7.02
CA VAL A 49 -3.49 -0.66 5.61
C VAL A 49 -2.62 -1.86 5.22
N GLU A 50 -1.75 -2.33 6.11
CA GLU A 50 -1.03 -3.60 5.95
C GLU A 50 -2.02 -4.76 5.74
N LYS A 51 -3.06 -4.88 6.58
CA LYS A 51 -4.06 -5.96 6.44
C LYS A 51 -4.90 -5.87 5.19
N PHE A 52 -5.26 -4.68 4.73
CA PHE A 52 -5.90 -4.54 3.42
C PHE A 52 -4.97 -4.96 2.28
N THR A 53 -3.66 -4.74 2.43
CA THR A 53 -2.65 -5.19 1.47
C THR A 53 -2.51 -6.71 1.44
N GLU A 54 -2.41 -7.35 2.61
CA GLU A 54 -2.33 -8.80 2.73
C GLU A 54 -3.58 -9.52 2.19
N LEU A 55 -4.76 -8.93 2.41
CA LEU A 55 -6.03 -9.49 1.93
C LEU A 55 -6.29 -9.25 0.44
N GLY A 56 -5.39 -8.56 -0.27
CA GLY A 56 -5.47 -8.38 -1.71
C GLY A 56 -6.43 -7.27 -2.17
N ALA A 57 -6.64 -6.23 -1.36
CA ALA A 57 -7.39 -5.07 -1.83
C ALA A 57 -6.73 -4.43 -3.08
N ASN A 58 -7.53 -3.74 -3.88
CA ASN A 58 -7.06 -3.02 -5.06
C ASN A 58 -6.74 -1.55 -4.76
N SER A 59 -7.57 -0.94 -3.93
CA SER A 59 -7.34 0.40 -3.39
C SER A 59 -7.83 0.49 -1.95
N VAL A 60 -7.27 1.42 -1.19
CA VAL A 60 -7.76 1.84 0.12
C VAL A 60 -7.95 3.35 0.11
N THR A 61 -9.17 3.80 0.39
CA THR A 61 -9.52 5.21 0.49
C THR A 61 -9.96 5.52 1.92
N PRO A 62 -9.09 6.14 2.74
CA PRO A 62 -9.50 6.56 4.08
C PRO A 62 -10.45 7.76 3.98
N LEU A 63 -11.60 7.64 4.64
CA LEU A 63 -12.63 8.68 4.66
C LEU A 63 -12.45 9.57 5.90
N LEU A 64 -12.21 10.86 5.67
CA LEU A 64 -12.25 11.86 6.73
C LEU A 64 -13.66 12.40 6.87
N THR A 65 -14.19 12.27 8.08
CA THR A 65 -15.49 12.80 8.51
C THR A 65 -15.31 13.98 9.46
N GLU A 66 -16.39 14.68 9.81
CA GLU A 66 -16.34 15.84 10.73
C GLU A 66 -15.68 15.52 12.07
N ARG A 67 -15.88 14.30 12.60
CA ARG A 67 -15.30 13.86 13.88
C ARG A 67 -13.91 13.22 13.74
N SER A 68 -13.35 13.21 12.53
CA SER A 68 -12.04 12.62 12.30
C SER A 68 -10.92 13.55 12.80
N PRO A 69 -9.87 13.00 13.43
CA PRO A 69 -8.71 13.78 13.81
C PRO A 69 -7.99 14.31 12.56
N SER A 70 -7.25 15.42 12.72
CA SER A 70 -6.40 15.93 11.65
C SER A 70 -5.37 14.88 11.22
N ILE A 71 -5.13 14.84 9.91
CA ILE A 71 -4.06 14.03 9.31
C ILE A 71 -2.85 14.91 9.04
N SER A 72 -1.65 14.33 9.11
CA SER A 72 -0.44 15.00 8.68
C SER A 72 -0.33 14.98 7.14
N GLU A 73 0.36 15.96 6.57
CA GLU A 73 0.63 16.01 5.12
C GLU A 73 1.38 14.76 4.64
N ASN A 74 2.34 14.27 5.45
CA ASN A 74 3.12 13.06 5.15
C ASN A 74 2.38 11.74 5.42
N CYS A 75 1.08 11.77 5.75
CA CYS A 75 0.33 10.57 6.09
C CYS A 75 0.23 9.60 4.90
N VAL A 76 -0.01 10.14 3.69
CA VAL A 76 -0.08 9.34 2.46
C VAL A 76 1.25 8.65 2.17
N ASP A 77 2.37 9.38 2.20
CA ASP A 77 3.70 8.82 1.96
C ASP A 77 4.08 7.75 2.98
N ARG A 78 3.63 7.90 4.23
CA ARG A 78 3.80 6.88 5.26
C ARG A 78 3.02 5.62 4.93
N LEU A 79 1.72 5.75 4.64
CA LEU A 79 0.87 4.61 4.32
C LEU A 79 1.32 3.90 3.03
N GLN A 80 1.78 4.66 2.03
CA GLN A 80 2.32 4.10 0.79
C GLN A 80 3.58 3.25 1.05
N ARG A 81 4.46 3.65 1.97
CA ARG A 81 5.61 2.82 2.39
C ARG A 81 5.17 1.53 3.07
N VAL A 82 4.14 1.59 3.91
CA VAL A 82 3.56 0.39 4.56
C VAL A 82 2.97 -0.55 3.53
N ILE A 83 2.20 -0.03 2.55
CA ILE A 83 1.66 -0.82 1.44
C ILE A 83 2.78 -1.50 0.66
N LEU A 84 3.85 -0.78 0.32
CA LEU A 84 4.97 -1.34 -0.43
C LEU A 84 5.69 -2.45 0.36
N ALA A 85 5.87 -2.26 1.66
CA ALA A 85 6.48 -3.27 2.53
C ALA A 85 5.61 -4.54 2.64
N ALA A 86 4.30 -4.37 2.89
CA ALA A 86 3.35 -5.46 2.95
C ALA A 86 3.27 -6.20 1.61
N ALA A 87 3.17 -5.48 0.50
CA ALA A 87 3.16 -6.05 -0.84
C ALA A 87 4.40 -6.92 -1.09
N LYS A 88 5.61 -6.46 -0.74
CA LYS A 88 6.83 -7.27 -0.85
C LYS A 88 6.79 -8.56 -0.03
N GLN A 89 6.11 -8.57 1.11
CA GLN A 89 6.03 -9.73 1.99
C GLN A 89 5.01 -10.77 1.52
N CYS A 90 3.84 -10.34 1.04
CA CYS A 90 2.71 -11.24 0.78
C CYS A 90 2.30 -11.34 -0.69
N CYS A 91 2.62 -10.34 -1.52
CA CYS A 91 2.06 -10.20 -2.86
C CYS A 91 3.15 -9.92 -3.92
N PRO A 92 3.57 -10.91 -4.71
CA PRO A 92 4.67 -10.73 -5.65
C PRO A 92 4.37 -9.79 -6.84
N VAL A 93 3.14 -9.27 -7.00
CA VAL A 93 2.72 -8.60 -8.26
C VAL A 93 1.84 -7.36 -8.10
N LYS A 94 1.59 -6.84 -6.89
CA LYS A 94 0.67 -5.71 -6.73
C LYS A 94 0.96 -4.82 -5.53
N ALA A 95 1.04 -3.51 -5.76
CA ALA A 95 0.90 -2.49 -4.73
C ALA A 95 -0.50 -1.84 -4.84
N ILE A 96 -1.09 -1.48 -3.71
CA ILE A 96 -2.43 -0.92 -3.60
C ILE A 96 -2.39 0.61 -3.72
N PHE A 97 -3.37 1.21 -4.41
CA PHE A 97 -3.53 2.67 -4.41
C PHE A 97 -4.11 3.17 -3.08
N CYS A 98 -3.49 4.19 -2.48
CA CYS A 98 -3.99 4.82 -1.25
C CYS A 98 -4.18 6.33 -1.44
N GLY A 99 -5.39 6.83 -1.16
CA GLY A 99 -5.69 8.26 -1.21
C GLY A 99 -6.81 8.63 -0.25
N PHE A 100 -6.67 9.75 0.45
CA PHE A 100 -7.71 10.24 1.37
C PHE A 100 -8.83 10.93 0.58
N SER A 101 -10.07 10.68 0.95
CA SER A 101 -11.20 11.50 0.50
C SER A 101 -11.93 12.10 1.71
N ARG A 102 -12.25 13.39 1.61
CA ARG A 102 -13.15 14.03 2.57
C ARG A 102 -14.57 13.65 2.19
N SER A 103 -15.25 12.96 3.09
CA SER A 103 -16.67 12.69 2.93
C SER A 103 -17.43 13.73 3.75
N TYR A 104 -17.94 14.75 3.05
CA TYR A 104 -18.93 15.67 3.61
C TYR A 104 -20.28 14.96 3.55
N SER A 105 -20.52 14.00 4.44
CA SER A 105 -21.88 13.47 4.56
C SER A 105 -22.71 14.52 5.31
N CYS A 106 -23.48 15.29 4.53
CA CYS A 106 -24.62 16.04 5.01
C CYS A 106 -25.56 15.10 5.78
N TYR A 107 -26.08 15.62 6.89
CA TYR A 107 -27.14 15.02 7.71
C TYR A 107 -28.36 14.62 6.88
#